data_AF-A0A8H5BTC5-F1
#
_entry.id   AF-A0A8H5BTC5-F1
#
_cell.length_a   1.000
_cell.length_b   1.000
_cell.length_c   1.000
_cell.angle_alpha   90.00
_cell.angle_beta   90.00
_cell.angle_gamma   90.00
#
_symmetry.space_group_name_H-M   'P 1'
#
loop_
_entity.id
_entity.type
_entity.pdbx_description
1 polymer ?
#
loop_
_entity_poly.entity_id
_entity_poly.type
_entity_poly.pdbx_seq_one_letter_code
_entity_poly.pdbx_strand_id
1 'polypeptide(L)'
;MLSCKDMYKISAKLATALNLAHLPFGGMNMIFAGDFSQLPPAIGGEGVALYSHSIGSSPKSKSDQESSIGQHLWHQITTVVMLRKNMRQTQTSDRDTMYRTALENMRYRSCTPQDTTFLRSLIASPHNSTKSLREENFRNTPIFLTYNKHKDVVNRLGTERFAAETGQKLTSFYSEDEHIVDDIPEHEKQSRKRRKSRKFKVNNSIQNQLWNQPHSYSDKQTPGRLDLCLGMPVMIRFNSATELCITKGQEGHVHGWKSKKGKHGKPVLDVLFIKLHNPPKPPSPIQFDGLPENVVPITRNTVRIECKLADDSEITISRQQVEVLPNFAMTDFASQGKTRDWNVVDINNSKDFRAIYTALSRSACANQTLILQGFNTSLLTGGLRNKGGYRQELRELEILDEITRLKYSSQLPVSVVGDRRSSLIKSFRNWKGPNFVPSNVHESIQWNEADPLPDTLEPAETWHIIEDDKSPQKQKGRQIKGNFKPAQGAAEQPLQSTLKRKDSSQET
;
A
#
# COMPACT_ATOMS: atom_id res chain seq x y z
N MET A 1 -3.97 1.35 4.31
CA MET A 1 -2.51 1.62 4.20
C MET A 1 -2.11 3.09 4.34
N LEU A 2 -2.96 4.09 4.06
CA LEU A 2 -2.60 5.51 4.27
C LEU A 2 -2.61 5.87 5.77
N SER A 3 -1.57 6.53 6.27
CA SER A 3 -1.54 7.07 7.64
C SER A 3 -2.14 8.48 7.71
N CYS A 4 -2.53 8.94 8.90
CA CYS A 4 -2.97 10.33 9.06
C CYS A 4 -1.88 11.33 8.64
N LYS A 5 -0.62 11.05 8.98
CA LYS A 5 0.51 11.86 8.55
C LYS A 5 0.62 11.97 7.03
N ASP A 6 0.35 10.88 6.31
CA ASP A 6 0.36 10.91 4.85
C ASP A 6 -0.80 11.75 4.29
N MET A 7 -1.97 11.70 4.91
CA MET A 7 -3.11 12.57 4.57
C MET A 7 -2.72 14.05 4.66
N TYR A 8 -2.08 14.45 5.77
CA TYR A 8 -1.56 15.81 5.93
C TYR A 8 -0.55 16.16 4.83
N LYS A 9 0.44 15.29 4.57
CA LYS A 9 1.47 15.55 3.56
C LYS A 9 0.86 15.74 2.17
N ILE A 10 -0.13 14.93 1.80
CA ILE A 10 -0.86 15.06 0.52
C ILE A 10 -1.51 16.43 0.46
N SER A 11 -2.29 16.80 1.48
CA SER A 11 -2.97 18.10 1.54
C SER A 11 -1.97 19.27 1.45
N ALA A 12 -0.91 19.23 2.25
CA ALA A 12 0.12 20.28 2.28
C ALA A 12 0.83 20.43 0.94
N LYS A 13 1.14 19.32 0.25
CA LYS A 13 1.80 19.35 -1.06
C LYS A 13 0.88 19.90 -2.15
N LEU A 14 -0.39 19.52 -2.16
CA LEU A 14 -1.37 20.06 -3.10
C LEU A 14 -1.62 21.55 -2.87
N ALA A 15 -1.83 21.96 -1.62
CA ALA A 15 -2.00 23.35 -1.24
C ALA A 15 -0.78 24.21 -1.63
N THR A 16 0.43 23.68 -1.46
CA THR A 16 1.67 24.33 -1.92
C THR A 16 1.73 24.43 -3.44
N ALA A 17 1.44 23.33 -4.15
CA ALA A 17 1.53 23.28 -5.61
C ALA A 17 0.53 24.21 -6.30
N LEU A 18 -0.67 24.36 -5.73
CA LEU A 18 -1.74 25.21 -6.25
C LEU A 18 -1.71 26.64 -5.69
N ASN A 19 -0.76 26.94 -4.80
CA ASN A 19 -0.66 28.22 -4.10
C ASN A 19 -1.94 28.61 -3.33
N LEU A 20 -2.61 27.62 -2.74
CA LEU A 20 -3.86 27.76 -1.98
C LEU A 20 -3.68 27.17 -0.57
N ALA A 21 -2.73 27.73 0.20
CA ALA A 21 -2.31 27.23 1.52
C ALA A 21 -3.43 27.22 2.58
N HIS A 22 -4.48 28.02 2.41
CA HIS A 22 -5.60 28.13 3.33
C HIS A 22 -6.70 27.10 3.08
N LEU A 23 -6.65 26.35 1.98
CA LEU A 23 -7.64 25.33 1.63
C LEU A 23 -7.09 23.92 1.85
N PRO A 24 -7.86 23.01 2.47
CA PRO A 24 -7.58 21.58 2.43
C PRO A 24 -7.33 21.12 1.00
N PHE A 25 -6.29 20.33 0.79
CA PHE A 25 -5.91 19.79 -0.52
C PHE A 25 -5.76 20.83 -1.64
N GLY A 26 -5.51 22.10 -1.29
CA GLY A 26 -5.45 23.20 -2.26
C GLY A 26 -6.77 23.43 -3.01
N GLY A 27 -7.91 23.07 -2.41
CA GLY A 27 -9.24 23.23 -3.01
C GLY A 27 -9.61 22.15 -4.05
N MET A 28 -8.81 21.08 -4.18
CA MET A 28 -9.17 19.99 -5.09
C MET A 28 -10.26 19.09 -4.52
N ASN A 29 -11.11 18.58 -5.41
CA ASN A 29 -12.03 17.50 -5.09
C ASN A 29 -11.24 16.20 -4.89
N MET A 30 -11.41 15.57 -3.72
CA MET A 30 -10.70 14.35 -3.36
C MET A 30 -11.64 13.14 -3.38
N ILE A 31 -11.24 12.08 -4.07
CA ILE A 31 -11.92 10.78 -4.04
C ILE A 31 -10.98 9.77 -3.39
N PHE A 32 -11.42 9.20 -2.27
CA PHE A 32 -10.71 8.13 -1.57
C PHE A 32 -11.45 6.82 -1.81
N ALA A 33 -10.72 5.79 -2.22
CA ALA A 33 -11.24 4.44 -2.41
C ALA A 33 -10.36 3.44 -1.67
N GLY A 34 -10.97 2.53 -0.92
CA GLY A 34 -10.24 1.56 -0.13
C GLY A 34 -11.16 0.69 0.73
N ASP A 35 -10.54 -0.19 1.49
CA ASP A 35 -11.22 -1.13 2.38
C ASP A 35 -10.43 -1.22 3.69
N PHE A 36 -10.99 -0.68 4.77
CA PHE A 36 -10.33 -0.65 6.08
C PHE A 36 -10.23 -2.05 6.72
N SER A 37 -10.95 -3.06 6.21
CA SER A 37 -10.80 -4.45 6.66
C SER A 37 -9.50 -5.10 6.19
N GLN A 38 -8.78 -4.47 5.27
CA GLN A 38 -7.45 -4.89 4.85
C GLN A 38 -6.37 -4.30 5.75
N LEU A 39 -5.10 -4.51 5.38
CA LEU A 39 -3.97 -4.13 6.21
C LEU A 39 -3.92 -2.62 6.54
N PRO A 40 -3.63 -2.27 7.81
CA PRO A 40 -3.37 -0.89 8.23
C PRO A 40 -2.07 -0.38 7.62
N PRO A 41 -1.67 0.90 7.85
CA PRO A 41 -0.35 1.38 7.47
C PRO A 41 0.78 0.45 7.94
N ALA A 42 1.72 0.14 7.05
CA ALA A 42 2.78 -0.84 7.32
C ALA A 42 3.72 -0.40 8.46
N ILE A 43 3.97 0.91 8.55
CA ILE A 43 4.74 1.54 9.64
C ILE A 43 3.73 2.17 10.59
N GLY A 44 3.84 1.89 11.90
CA GLY A 44 2.95 2.42 12.94
C GLY A 44 1.63 1.65 13.11
N GLY A 45 1.20 0.87 12.11
CA GLY A 45 0.02 0.01 12.22
C GLY A 45 -1.28 0.80 12.48
N GLU A 46 -2.16 0.25 13.31
CA GLU A 46 -3.41 0.90 13.70
C GLU A 46 -3.20 2.24 14.39
N GLY A 47 -2.12 2.42 15.14
CA GLY A 47 -1.88 3.63 15.92
C GLY A 47 -1.76 4.90 15.07
N VAL A 48 -1.43 4.76 13.78
CA VAL A 48 -1.30 5.87 12.83
C VAL A 48 -2.36 5.83 11.71
N ALA A 49 -3.31 4.90 11.77
CA ALA A 49 -4.38 4.77 10.79
C ALA A 49 -5.39 5.92 10.90
N LEU A 50 -6.13 6.18 9.83
CA LEU A 50 -7.14 7.24 9.75
C LEU A 50 -8.21 7.16 10.85
N TYR A 51 -8.54 5.95 11.27
CA TYR A 51 -9.51 5.65 12.32
C TYR A 51 -8.92 5.61 13.74
N SER A 52 -7.64 5.94 13.92
CA SER A 52 -6.96 5.74 15.20
C SER A 52 -7.43 6.69 16.29
N HIS A 53 -7.91 6.17 17.42
CA HIS A 53 -8.23 7.00 18.60
C HIS A 53 -7.00 7.45 19.40
N SER A 54 -5.79 6.99 19.08
CA SER A 54 -4.57 7.39 19.81
C SER A 54 -3.93 8.68 19.28
N ILE A 55 -4.48 9.25 18.21
CA ILE A 55 -3.98 10.47 17.59
C ILE A 55 -4.66 11.69 18.25
N GLY A 56 -3.90 12.77 18.44
CA GLY A 56 -4.45 14.04 18.94
C GLY A 56 -4.57 14.18 20.46
N SER A 57 -4.28 13.13 21.26
CA SER A 57 -4.44 13.19 22.73
C SER A 57 -3.46 14.14 23.44
N SER A 58 -2.34 14.50 22.81
CA SER A 58 -1.40 15.57 23.20
C SER A 58 -0.25 15.61 22.17
N PRO A 59 -0.31 16.44 21.13
CA PRO A 59 0.75 16.49 20.12
C PRO A 59 2.04 17.07 20.72
N LYS A 60 3.07 16.23 20.91
CA LYS A 60 4.36 16.63 21.50
C LYS A 60 5.43 16.91 20.45
N SER A 61 5.25 16.36 19.25
CA SER A 61 6.17 16.53 18.13
C SER A 61 5.48 17.08 16.89
N LYS A 62 6.25 17.64 15.97
CA LYS A 62 5.77 18.00 14.62
C LYS A 62 5.06 16.84 13.95
N SER A 63 5.57 15.61 14.11
CA SER A 63 4.94 14.42 13.53
C SER A 63 3.55 14.13 14.10
N ASP A 64 3.34 14.43 15.38
CA ASP A 64 2.04 14.23 16.04
C ASP A 64 1.04 15.29 15.58
N GLN A 65 1.47 16.54 15.44
CA GLN A 65 0.66 17.62 14.85
C GLN A 65 0.27 17.29 13.41
N GLU A 66 1.22 16.88 12.56
CA GLU A 66 0.93 16.45 11.18
C GLU A 66 -0.09 15.29 11.16
N SER A 67 0.00 14.37 12.11
CA SER A 67 -0.96 13.24 12.20
C SER A 67 -2.33 13.71 12.69
N SER A 68 -2.40 14.60 13.67
CA SER A 68 -3.64 15.17 14.21
C SER A 68 -4.40 15.97 13.15
N ILE A 69 -3.72 16.89 12.45
CA ILE A 69 -4.29 17.62 11.31
C ILE A 69 -4.72 16.64 10.20
N GLY A 70 -3.91 15.62 9.92
CA GLY A 70 -4.24 14.58 8.93
C GLY A 70 -5.52 13.80 9.25
N GLN A 71 -5.76 13.51 10.53
CA GLN A 71 -7.01 12.89 10.98
C GLN A 71 -8.18 13.85 10.86
N HIS A 72 -7.98 15.13 11.21
CA HIS A 72 -8.99 16.16 11.04
C HIS A 72 -9.46 16.26 9.57
N LEU A 73 -8.52 16.25 8.61
CA LEU A 73 -8.84 16.23 7.18
C LEU A 73 -9.70 15.02 6.79
N TRP A 74 -9.43 13.84 7.33
CA TRP A 74 -10.24 12.64 7.08
C TRP A 74 -11.68 12.82 7.59
N HIS A 75 -11.87 13.47 8.74
CA HIS A 75 -13.19 13.71 9.34
C HIS A 75 -13.99 14.83 8.63
N GLN A 76 -13.38 15.59 7.71
CA GLN A 76 -14.10 16.53 6.83
C GLN A 76 -14.87 15.81 5.71
N ILE A 77 -14.60 14.53 5.48
CA ILE A 77 -15.30 13.75 4.45
C ILE A 77 -16.67 13.33 4.97
N THR A 78 -17.71 13.79 4.29
CA THR A 78 -19.13 13.58 4.65
C THR A 78 -19.90 12.76 3.62
N THR A 79 -19.37 12.62 2.41
CA THR A 79 -19.99 11.81 1.34
C THR A 79 -19.28 10.47 1.26
N VAL A 80 -20.02 9.39 1.52
CA VAL A 80 -19.51 8.02 1.54
C VAL A 80 -20.43 7.15 0.69
N VAL A 81 -19.85 6.25 -0.09
CA VAL A 81 -20.59 5.26 -0.87
C VAL A 81 -19.96 3.90 -0.63
N MET A 82 -20.76 2.95 -0.12
CA MET A 82 -20.31 1.59 0.16
C MET A 82 -20.76 0.62 -0.94
N LEU A 83 -19.79 0.10 -1.68
CA LEU A 83 -20.06 -0.94 -2.68
C LEU A 83 -20.26 -2.29 -1.98
N ARG A 84 -21.45 -2.89 -2.16
CA ARG A 84 -21.86 -4.13 -1.48
C ARG A 84 -21.68 -5.39 -2.33
N LYS A 85 -21.82 -5.28 -3.65
CA LYS A 85 -21.69 -6.44 -4.55
C LYS A 85 -20.23 -6.74 -4.82
N ASN A 86 -19.76 -7.89 -4.35
CA ASN A 86 -18.42 -8.37 -4.64
C ASN A 86 -18.34 -8.92 -6.08
N MET A 87 -17.53 -8.28 -6.91
CA MET A 87 -17.33 -8.66 -8.32
C MET A 87 -16.14 -9.60 -8.55
N ARG A 88 -15.38 -9.95 -7.51
CA ARG A 88 -14.26 -10.90 -7.60
C ARG A 88 -14.75 -12.35 -7.42
N GLN A 89 -15.57 -12.61 -6.40
CA GLN A 89 -16.11 -13.95 -6.10
C GLN A 89 -17.54 -14.10 -6.63
N THR A 90 -17.71 -14.09 -7.95
CA THR A 90 -19.03 -14.15 -8.62
C THR A 90 -19.60 -15.57 -8.75
N GLN A 91 -18.78 -16.60 -8.58
CA GLN A 91 -19.24 -18.00 -8.68
C GLN A 91 -20.22 -18.34 -7.56
N THR A 92 -21.26 -19.10 -7.89
CA THR A 92 -22.40 -19.38 -7.01
C THR A 92 -22.44 -20.83 -6.52
N SER A 93 -21.33 -21.58 -6.63
CA SER A 93 -21.26 -22.92 -6.03
C SER A 93 -21.43 -22.85 -4.51
N ASP A 94 -21.88 -23.94 -3.89
CA ASP A 94 -22.03 -24.00 -2.43
C ASP A 94 -20.71 -23.66 -1.72
N ARG A 95 -19.59 -24.18 -2.22
CA ARG A 95 -18.26 -23.90 -1.66
C ARG A 95 -17.86 -22.44 -1.81
N ASP A 96 -18.16 -21.80 -2.95
CA ASP A 96 -17.83 -20.39 -3.16
C ASP A 96 -18.74 -19.47 -2.34
N THR A 97 -19.99 -19.87 -2.11
CA THR A 97 -20.89 -19.18 -1.19
C THR A 97 -20.38 -19.26 0.24
N MET A 98 -20.00 -20.45 0.72
CA MET A 98 -19.36 -20.61 2.04
C MET A 98 -18.07 -19.78 2.14
N TYR A 99 -17.28 -19.70 1.07
CA TYR A 99 -16.06 -18.91 1.07
C TYR A 99 -16.34 -17.41 1.16
N ARG A 100 -17.32 -16.92 0.40
CA ARG A 100 -17.76 -15.52 0.44
C ARG A 100 -18.27 -15.15 1.83
N THR A 101 -19.14 -15.97 2.41
CA THR A 101 -19.64 -15.77 3.78
C THR A 101 -18.51 -15.75 4.80
N ALA A 102 -17.56 -16.68 4.72
CA ALA A 102 -16.41 -16.70 5.61
C ALA A 102 -15.56 -15.43 5.47
N LEU A 103 -15.35 -14.92 4.24
CA LEU A 103 -14.63 -13.67 3.99
C LEU A 103 -15.38 -12.43 4.50
N GLU A 104 -16.71 -12.38 4.34
CA GLU A 104 -17.56 -11.30 4.87
C GLU A 104 -17.50 -11.23 6.39
N ASN A 105 -17.71 -12.36 7.07
CA ASN A 105 -17.59 -12.48 8.52
C ASN A 105 -16.18 -12.13 9.02
N MET A 106 -15.16 -12.50 8.24
CA MET A 106 -13.76 -12.23 8.61
C MET A 106 -13.46 -10.74 8.72
N ARG A 107 -14.10 -9.87 7.91
CA ARG A 107 -13.93 -8.41 7.98
C ARG A 107 -14.25 -7.82 9.35
N TYR A 108 -15.10 -8.51 10.10
CA TYR A 108 -15.58 -8.12 11.41
C TYR A 108 -15.13 -9.04 12.55
N ARG A 109 -14.17 -9.95 12.26
CA ARG A 109 -13.72 -10.95 13.23
C ARG A 109 -14.90 -11.75 13.82
N SER A 110 -15.89 -12.05 12.98
CA SER A 110 -17.13 -12.73 13.35
C SER A 110 -17.28 -14.09 12.65
N CYS A 111 -16.17 -14.72 12.24
CA CYS A 111 -16.24 -16.06 11.65
C CYS A 111 -16.93 -17.04 12.61
N THR A 112 -17.84 -17.83 12.06
CA THR A 112 -18.57 -18.89 12.76
C THR A 112 -17.74 -20.18 12.85
N PRO A 113 -18.15 -21.16 13.67
CA PRO A 113 -17.57 -22.50 13.63
C PRO A 113 -17.63 -23.16 12.24
N GLN A 114 -18.70 -22.89 11.49
CA GLN A 114 -18.89 -23.37 10.12
C GLN A 114 -17.86 -22.74 9.17
N ASP A 115 -17.65 -21.42 9.26
CA ASP A 115 -16.64 -20.71 8.47
C ASP A 115 -15.23 -21.25 8.72
N THR A 116 -14.87 -21.42 10.00
CA THR A 116 -13.54 -21.92 10.37
C THR A 116 -13.32 -23.38 9.96
N THR A 117 -14.36 -24.21 10.05
CA THR A 117 -14.33 -25.60 9.55
C THR A 117 -14.16 -25.63 8.04
N PHE A 118 -14.88 -24.78 7.31
CA PHE A 118 -14.74 -24.63 5.87
C PHE A 118 -13.33 -24.17 5.47
N LEU A 119 -12.79 -23.15 6.13
CA LEU A 119 -11.43 -22.65 5.85
C LEU A 119 -10.36 -23.73 6.11
N ARG A 120 -10.52 -24.54 7.16
CA ARG A 120 -9.65 -25.70 7.40
C ARG A 120 -9.69 -26.72 6.27
N SER A 121 -10.83 -26.87 5.59
CA SER A 121 -10.92 -27.73 4.41
C SER A 121 -10.04 -27.26 3.25
N LEU A 122 -9.58 -26.00 3.24
CA LEU A 122 -8.67 -25.43 2.23
C LEU A 122 -7.18 -25.68 2.56
N ILE A 123 -6.87 -26.29 3.70
CA ILE A 123 -5.50 -26.63 4.07
C ILE A 123 -4.98 -27.74 3.15
N ALA A 124 -3.75 -27.57 2.67
CA ALA A 124 -3.03 -28.55 1.88
C ALA A 124 -2.94 -29.86 2.65
N SER A 125 -3.29 -30.98 1.99
CA SER A 125 -3.24 -32.30 2.59
C SER A 125 -2.35 -33.21 1.75
N PRO A 126 -1.34 -33.88 2.34
CA PRO A 126 -0.53 -34.86 1.63
C PRO A 126 -1.34 -36.00 1.00
N HIS A 127 -2.52 -36.28 1.57
CA HIS A 127 -3.42 -37.36 1.14
C HIS A 127 -4.46 -36.89 0.12
N ASN A 128 -4.53 -35.59 -0.19
CA ASN A 128 -5.43 -35.04 -1.20
C ASN A 128 -4.64 -34.51 -2.40
N SER A 129 -4.64 -35.26 -3.50
CA SER A 129 -3.91 -34.92 -4.72
C SER A 129 -4.40 -33.65 -5.42
N THR A 130 -5.59 -33.14 -5.07
CA THR A 130 -6.21 -31.92 -5.63
C THR A 130 -6.00 -30.66 -4.78
N LYS A 131 -5.25 -30.77 -3.68
CA LYS A 131 -4.84 -29.64 -2.83
C LYS A 131 -3.36 -29.73 -2.49
N SER A 132 -2.54 -29.77 -3.53
CA SER A 132 -1.10 -29.94 -3.41
C SER A 132 -0.33 -28.82 -4.12
N LEU A 133 0.74 -28.36 -3.47
CA LEU A 133 1.74 -27.48 -4.09
C LEU A 133 2.47 -28.09 -5.30
N ARG A 134 2.30 -29.39 -5.53
CA ARG A 134 2.87 -30.10 -6.68
C ARG A 134 2.03 -29.93 -7.94
N GLU A 135 0.76 -29.53 -7.82
CA GLU A 135 -0.08 -29.27 -8.97
C GLU A 135 0.45 -28.07 -9.76
N GLU A 136 0.40 -28.19 -11.09
CA GLU A 136 0.96 -27.21 -12.03
C GLU A 136 0.47 -25.78 -11.75
N ASN A 137 -0.82 -25.64 -11.49
CA ASN A 137 -1.47 -24.37 -11.22
C ASN A 137 -1.00 -23.68 -9.91
N PHE A 138 -0.57 -24.45 -8.91
CA PHE A 138 -0.06 -23.91 -7.64
C PHE A 138 1.48 -23.82 -7.61
N ARG A 139 2.18 -24.61 -8.44
CA ARG A 139 3.62 -24.85 -8.30
C ARG A 139 4.48 -23.59 -8.32
N ASN A 140 4.21 -22.70 -9.27
CA ASN A 140 4.95 -21.44 -9.49
C ASN A 140 4.13 -20.20 -9.10
N THR A 141 2.96 -20.41 -8.49
CA THR A 141 2.14 -19.33 -7.96
C THR A 141 2.82 -18.74 -6.72
N PRO A 142 2.99 -17.41 -6.62
CA PRO A 142 3.66 -16.80 -5.47
C PRO A 142 2.91 -17.09 -4.17
N ILE A 143 3.61 -17.60 -3.17
CA ILE A 143 3.05 -17.87 -1.84
C ILE A 143 2.98 -16.55 -1.05
N PHE A 144 1.81 -16.24 -0.48
CA PHE A 144 1.69 -15.11 0.44
C PHE A 144 2.16 -15.49 1.84
N LEU A 145 3.06 -14.68 2.38
CA LEU A 145 3.69 -14.86 3.69
C LEU A 145 3.60 -13.58 4.51
N THR A 146 3.72 -13.68 5.82
CA THR A 146 3.73 -12.49 6.69
C THR A 146 5.10 -11.82 6.75
N TYR A 147 6.20 -12.58 6.74
CA TYR A 147 7.53 -12.05 7.02
C TYR A 147 8.45 -12.03 5.79
N ASN A 148 9.19 -10.92 5.62
CA ASN A 148 10.20 -10.80 4.57
C ASN A 148 11.30 -11.88 4.68
N LYS A 149 11.68 -12.29 5.90
CA LYS A 149 12.68 -13.36 6.10
C LYS A 149 12.18 -14.71 5.53
N HIS A 150 10.92 -15.07 5.78
CA HIS A 150 10.33 -16.29 5.21
C HIS A 150 10.21 -16.17 3.68
N LYS A 151 9.78 -15.01 3.18
CA LYS A 151 9.73 -14.71 1.74
C LYS A 151 11.09 -14.92 1.08
N ASP A 152 12.19 -14.46 1.68
CA ASP A 152 13.52 -14.62 1.09
C ASP A 152 13.93 -16.10 1.02
N VAL A 153 13.65 -16.89 2.07
CA VAL A 153 13.92 -18.33 2.09
C VAL A 153 13.11 -19.07 1.03
N VAL A 154 11.79 -18.81 0.95
CA VAL A 154 10.92 -19.47 -0.04
C VAL A 154 11.31 -19.07 -1.46
N ASN A 155 11.67 -17.82 -1.70
CA ASN A 155 12.18 -17.38 -3.00
C ASN A 155 13.49 -18.09 -3.38
N ARG A 156 14.44 -18.22 -2.45
CA ARG A 156 15.68 -18.97 -2.70
C ARG A 156 15.40 -20.43 -3.06
N LEU A 157 14.59 -21.12 -2.26
CA LEU A 157 14.21 -22.51 -2.50
C LEU A 157 13.44 -22.65 -3.82
N GLY A 158 12.53 -21.72 -4.13
CA GLY A 158 11.78 -21.68 -5.38
C GLY A 158 12.68 -21.49 -6.59
N THR A 159 13.70 -20.63 -6.50
CA THR A 159 14.70 -20.42 -7.54
C THR A 159 15.53 -21.68 -7.81
N GLU A 160 16.08 -22.31 -6.75
CA GLU A 160 16.85 -23.56 -6.86
C GLU A 160 16.02 -24.68 -7.50
N ARG A 161 14.80 -24.84 -7.03
CA ARG A 161 13.82 -25.84 -7.49
C ARG A 161 13.39 -25.61 -8.94
N PHE A 162 13.05 -24.38 -9.32
CA PHE A 162 12.60 -24.06 -10.68
C PHE A 162 13.71 -24.37 -11.71
N ALA A 163 14.96 -24.04 -11.39
CA ALA A 163 16.09 -24.38 -12.24
C ALA A 163 16.26 -25.90 -12.38
N ALA A 164 16.17 -26.65 -11.27
CA ALA A 164 16.25 -28.11 -11.30
C ALA A 164 15.12 -28.76 -12.11
N GLU A 165 13.87 -28.33 -11.90
CA GLU A 165 12.68 -28.87 -12.59
C GLU A 165 12.67 -28.53 -14.10
N THR A 166 13.26 -27.41 -14.50
CA THR A 166 13.37 -27.01 -15.91
C THR A 166 14.68 -27.45 -16.57
N GLY A 167 15.55 -28.17 -15.86
CA GLY A 167 16.86 -28.59 -16.38
C GLY A 167 17.81 -27.43 -16.70
N GLN A 168 17.60 -26.25 -16.12
CA GLN A 168 18.39 -25.05 -16.37
C GLN A 168 19.46 -24.83 -15.29
N LYS A 169 20.55 -24.16 -15.67
CA LYS A 169 21.57 -23.69 -14.73
C LYS A 169 21.25 -22.28 -14.24
N LEU A 170 21.32 -22.05 -12.94
CA LEU A 170 21.26 -20.71 -12.36
C LEU A 170 22.51 -19.90 -12.69
N THR A 171 22.30 -18.67 -13.15
CA THR A 171 23.36 -17.68 -13.34
C THR A 171 23.27 -16.63 -12.24
N SER A 172 24.33 -16.52 -11.44
CA SER A 172 24.44 -15.51 -10.39
C SER A 172 24.95 -14.19 -10.94
N PHE A 173 24.30 -13.08 -10.60
CA PHE A 173 24.72 -11.72 -10.90
C PHE A 173 24.89 -10.92 -9.63
N TYR A 174 25.98 -10.17 -9.54
CA TYR A 174 26.41 -9.52 -8.30
C TYR A 174 26.23 -8.01 -8.40
N SER A 175 25.93 -7.36 -7.27
CA SER A 175 25.85 -5.91 -7.18
C SER A 175 27.23 -5.28 -7.14
N GLU A 176 27.33 -4.01 -7.57
CA GLU A 176 28.51 -3.17 -7.32
C GLU A 176 28.19 -2.23 -6.17
N ASP A 177 28.83 -2.44 -5.01
CA ASP A 177 28.57 -1.63 -3.81
C ASP A 177 29.74 -0.67 -3.51
N GLU A 178 29.40 0.53 -3.07
CA GLU A 178 30.35 1.56 -2.62
C GLU A 178 29.95 2.01 -1.21
N HIS A 179 30.90 1.98 -0.27
CA HIS A 179 30.69 2.46 1.09
C HIS A 179 30.45 3.96 1.10
N ILE A 180 29.45 4.43 1.84
CA ILE A 180 29.21 5.87 2.01
C ILE A 180 29.68 6.24 3.41
N VAL A 181 30.72 7.05 3.51
CA VAL A 181 31.08 7.71 4.76
C VAL A 181 30.44 9.09 4.73
N ASP A 182 29.49 9.30 5.65
CA ASP A 182 29.01 10.64 5.95
C ASP A 182 30.04 11.28 6.90
N ASP A 183 30.76 12.32 6.43
CA ASP A 183 31.71 13.09 7.26
C ASP A 183 30.91 13.89 8.31
N ILE A 184 30.53 13.30 9.46
CA ILE A 184 29.84 14.02 10.55
C ILE A 184 30.28 13.53 11.95
N PRO A 185 31.00 14.36 12.75
CA PRO A 185 30.96 14.30 14.21
C PRO A 185 29.58 14.75 14.72
N GLU A 186 29.01 14.05 15.72
CA GLU A 186 27.61 14.22 16.19
C GLU A 186 27.19 15.66 16.53
N HIS A 187 28.14 16.57 16.81
CA HIS A 187 27.87 17.93 17.27
C HIS A 187 27.56 18.97 16.17
N GLU A 188 27.70 18.66 14.87
CA GLU A 188 27.54 19.67 13.78
C GLU A 188 26.30 19.52 12.87
N LYS A 189 25.25 18.81 13.31
CA LYS A 189 24.04 18.55 12.48
C LYS A 189 23.18 19.79 12.14
N GLN A 190 23.55 21.01 12.58
CA GLN A 190 22.74 22.21 12.41
C GLN A 190 23.04 23.07 11.15
N SER A 191 24.11 22.82 10.39
CA SER A 191 24.42 23.66 9.22
C SER A 191 23.95 23.06 7.87
N ARG A 192 22.96 23.72 7.23
CA ARG A 192 22.34 23.33 5.95
C ARG A 192 23.21 23.58 4.70
N LYS A 193 24.53 23.32 4.74
CA LYS A 193 25.34 23.26 3.51
C LYS A 193 25.38 21.82 3.01
N ARG A 194 24.89 21.56 1.79
CA ARG A 194 25.01 20.26 1.08
C ARG A 194 26.49 19.86 1.00
N ARG A 195 27.00 19.12 1.99
CA ARG A 195 28.34 18.50 1.96
C ARG A 195 28.27 17.22 1.12
N LYS A 196 29.28 16.97 0.28
CA LYS A 196 29.35 15.79 -0.61
C LYS A 196 29.75 14.56 0.23
N SER A 197 28.92 13.53 0.23
CA SER A 197 29.27 12.23 0.81
C SER A 197 30.44 11.60 0.05
N ARG A 198 31.47 11.09 0.75
CA ARG A 198 32.59 10.40 0.12
C ARG A 198 32.25 8.92 -0.06
N LYS A 199 32.53 8.39 -1.26
CA LYS A 199 32.33 6.99 -1.59
C LYS A 199 33.65 6.24 -1.56
N PHE A 200 33.71 5.15 -0.81
CA PHE A 200 34.88 4.29 -0.69
C PHE A 200 34.58 2.89 -1.20
N LYS A 201 35.63 2.17 -1.61
CA LYS A 201 35.49 0.77 -1.98
C LYS A 201 35.13 -0.06 -0.74
N VAL A 202 34.11 -0.89 -0.84
CA VAL A 202 33.78 -1.86 0.22
C VAL A 202 34.89 -2.91 0.30
N ASN A 203 35.32 -3.27 1.51
CA ASN A 203 36.27 -4.36 1.71
C ASN A 203 35.71 -5.68 1.13
N ASN A 204 36.55 -6.50 0.48
CA ASN A 204 36.12 -7.77 -0.11
C ASN A 204 35.39 -8.71 0.86
N SER A 205 35.76 -8.74 2.14
CA SER A 205 35.07 -9.55 3.16
C SER A 205 33.62 -9.09 3.34
N ILE A 206 33.43 -7.79 3.57
CA ILE A 206 32.10 -7.16 3.69
C ILE A 206 31.33 -7.32 2.38
N GLN A 207 31.96 -7.15 1.23
CA GLN A 207 31.31 -7.31 -0.07
C GLN A 207 30.76 -8.74 -0.28
N ASN A 208 31.53 -9.76 0.11
CA ASN A 208 31.08 -11.15 0.05
C ASN A 208 29.89 -11.40 0.98
N GLN A 209 29.90 -10.81 2.18
CA GLN A 209 28.78 -10.87 3.09
C GLN A 209 27.54 -10.18 2.51
N LEU A 210 27.71 -8.98 1.94
CA LEU A 210 26.64 -8.19 1.32
C LEU A 210 26.00 -8.90 0.12
N TRP A 211 26.75 -9.71 -0.63
CA TRP A 211 26.23 -10.53 -1.72
C TRP A 211 25.44 -11.75 -1.25
N ASN A 212 25.81 -12.33 -0.11
CA ASN A 212 25.20 -13.55 0.41
C ASN A 212 24.09 -13.31 1.45
N GLN A 213 23.93 -12.07 1.92
CA GLN A 213 22.87 -11.72 2.87
C GLN A 213 21.46 -11.84 2.24
N PRO A 214 20.43 -12.21 3.02
CA PRO A 214 19.05 -12.14 2.58
C PRO A 214 18.66 -10.70 2.20
N HIS A 215 17.81 -10.55 1.18
CA HIS A 215 17.42 -9.22 0.68
C HIS A 215 16.75 -8.36 1.77
N SER A 216 16.02 -8.99 2.68
CA SER A 216 15.36 -8.37 3.84
C SER A 216 16.30 -7.71 4.85
N TYR A 217 17.62 -7.92 4.76
CA TYR A 217 18.62 -7.26 5.61
C TYR A 217 18.98 -5.84 5.12
N SER A 218 18.40 -5.40 4.01
CA SER A 218 18.47 -4.02 3.54
C SER A 218 17.12 -3.32 3.65
N ASP A 219 17.13 -2.04 4.03
CA ASP A 219 15.94 -1.19 4.20
C ASP A 219 15.04 -1.14 2.95
N LYS A 220 15.65 -1.17 1.75
CA LYS A 220 14.96 -1.15 0.45
C LYS A 220 14.81 -2.52 -0.21
N GLN A 221 15.35 -3.58 0.40
CA GLN A 221 15.34 -4.93 -0.15
C GLN A 221 16.01 -5.05 -1.53
N THR A 222 17.01 -4.21 -1.80
CA THR A 222 17.77 -4.25 -3.06
C THR A 222 18.75 -5.42 -3.03
N PRO A 223 18.71 -6.35 -4.01
CA PRO A 223 19.47 -7.59 -3.95
C PRO A 223 20.98 -7.37 -4.07
N GLY A 224 21.77 -8.02 -3.21
CA GLY A 224 23.23 -8.08 -3.37
C GLY A 224 23.66 -9.08 -4.45
N ARG A 225 22.96 -10.22 -4.54
CA ARG A 225 23.12 -11.23 -5.59
C ARG A 225 21.74 -11.60 -6.15
N LEU A 226 21.67 -11.80 -7.47
CA LEU A 226 20.50 -12.30 -8.18
C LEU A 226 20.85 -13.59 -8.88
N ASP A 227 20.19 -14.68 -8.50
CA ASP A 227 20.33 -15.99 -9.15
C ASP A 227 19.15 -16.15 -10.12
N LEU A 228 19.42 -16.18 -11.43
CA LEU A 228 18.38 -16.15 -12.47
C LEU A 228 18.56 -17.29 -13.49
N CYS A 229 17.45 -17.73 -14.08
CA CYS A 229 17.38 -18.55 -15.30
C CYS A 229 16.20 -18.10 -16.17
N LEU A 230 16.12 -18.56 -17.42
CA LEU A 230 15.07 -18.14 -18.34
C LEU A 230 13.71 -18.66 -17.90
N GLY A 231 12.67 -17.85 -18.10
CA GLY A 231 11.30 -18.16 -17.70
C GLY A 231 11.01 -18.03 -16.20
N MET A 232 12.01 -17.74 -15.36
CA MET A 232 11.82 -17.69 -13.92
C MET A 232 10.89 -16.54 -13.50
N PRO A 233 9.90 -16.76 -12.61
CA PRO A 233 9.05 -15.70 -12.06
C PRO A 233 9.85 -14.67 -11.26
N VAL A 234 9.65 -13.39 -11.57
CA VAL A 234 10.27 -12.25 -10.91
C VAL A 234 9.26 -11.12 -10.69
N MET A 235 9.58 -10.21 -9.78
CA MET A 235 8.80 -9.01 -9.49
C MET A 235 9.70 -7.78 -9.52
N ILE A 236 9.24 -6.73 -10.21
CA ILE A 236 9.90 -5.43 -10.28
C ILE A 236 9.74 -4.71 -8.93
N ARG A 237 10.82 -4.11 -8.41
CA ARG A 237 10.87 -3.51 -7.05
C ARG A 237 10.98 -1.98 -7.04
N PHE A 238 10.96 -1.33 -8.19
CA PHE A 238 11.03 0.12 -8.32
C PHE A 238 10.05 0.62 -9.40
N ASN A 239 9.76 1.93 -9.37
CA ASN A 239 8.99 2.59 -10.42
C ASN A 239 9.96 3.24 -11.40
N SER A 240 9.84 2.91 -12.68
CA SER A 240 10.64 3.54 -13.75
C SER A 240 9.75 4.31 -14.72
N ALA A 241 8.84 3.59 -15.36
CA ALA A 241 7.98 4.07 -16.44
C ALA A 241 6.60 3.42 -16.22
N THR A 242 5.74 4.11 -15.48
CA THR A 242 4.43 3.59 -15.05
C THR A 242 3.49 3.34 -16.22
N GLU A 243 3.61 4.14 -17.27
CA GLU A 243 2.90 4.06 -18.54
C GLU A 243 3.27 2.81 -19.35
N LEU A 244 4.45 2.24 -19.11
CA LEU A 244 4.91 0.97 -19.70
C LEU A 244 4.79 -0.20 -18.71
N CYS A 245 4.02 -0.02 -17.64
CA CYS A 245 3.86 -0.97 -16.55
C CYS A 245 5.16 -1.37 -15.84
N ILE A 246 6.24 -0.60 -15.99
CA ILE A 246 7.50 -0.80 -15.26
C ILE A 246 7.35 -0.18 -13.86
N THR A 247 6.61 -0.89 -13.01
CA THR A 247 6.18 -0.41 -11.70
C THR A 247 6.54 -1.39 -10.59
N LYS A 248 6.73 -0.84 -9.39
CA LYS A 248 7.00 -1.62 -8.19
C LYS A 248 5.80 -2.52 -7.89
N GLY A 249 6.05 -3.83 -7.94
CA GLY A 249 5.03 -4.86 -7.73
C GLY A 249 4.50 -5.49 -9.00
N GLN A 250 4.88 -5.00 -10.19
CA GLN A 250 4.60 -5.68 -11.45
C GLN A 250 5.34 -7.01 -11.52
N GLU A 251 4.60 -8.06 -11.87
CA GLU A 251 5.10 -9.42 -11.99
C GLU A 251 5.50 -9.70 -13.44
N GLY A 252 6.43 -10.63 -13.62
CA GLY A 252 6.88 -11.05 -14.94
C GLY A 252 7.78 -12.27 -14.88
N HIS A 253 8.31 -12.64 -16.03
CA HIS A 253 9.19 -13.78 -16.20
C HIS A 253 10.49 -13.33 -16.87
N VAL A 254 11.62 -13.88 -16.43
CA VAL A 254 12.92 -13.59 -17.04
C VAL A 254 12.90 -13.99 -18.51
N HIS A 255 13.09 -13.04 -19.41
CA HIS A 255 13.15 -13.29 -20.85
C HIS A 255 14.59 -13.43 -21.37
N GLY A 256 15.52 -12.70 -20.76
CA GLY A 256 16.94 -12.73 -21.11
C GLY A 256 17.70 -11.62 -20.39
N TRP A 257 19.00 -11.51 -20.61
CA TRP A 257 19.83 -10.47 -19.99
C TRP A 257 21.05 -10.13 -20.83
N LYS A 258 21.60 -8.94 -20.58
CA LYS A 258 22.96 -8.55 -20.94
C LYS A 258 23.75 -8.34 -19.66
N SER A 259 24.95 -8.89 -19.59
CA SER A 259 25.84 -8.78 -18.44
C SER A 259 27.25 -8.42 -18.85
N LYS A 260 28.02 -7.96 -17.88
CA LYS A 260 29.45 -7.64 -18.05
C LYS A 260 30.23 -8.09 -16.83
N LYS A 261 31.56 -8.12 -16.94
CA LYS A 261 32.45 -8.37 -15.81
C LYS A 261 32.57 -7.10 -14.97
N GLY A 262 32.14 -7.16 -13.71
CA GLY A 262 32.21 -6.03 -12.77
C GLY A 262 33.57 -5.84 -12.13
N LYS A 263 33.69 -4.83 -11.26
CA LYS A 263 34.94 -4.44 -10.57
C LYS A 263 35.64 -5.57 -9.80
N HIS A 264 34.87 -6.56 -9.31
CA HIS A 264 35.39 -7.70 -8.55
C HIS A 264 35.57 -8.97 -9.40
N GLY A 265 35.55 -8.84 -10.73
CA GLY A 265 35.67 -9.97 -11.65
C GLY A 265 34.44 -10.87 -11.73
N LYS A 266 33.36 -10.53 -11.00
CA LYS A 266 32.07 -11.22 -11.00
C LYS A 266 31.15 -10.69 -12.10
N PRO A 267 30.23 -11.52 -12.64
CA PRO A 267 29.23 -11.06 -13.59
C PRO A 267 28.24 -10.07 -12.92
N VAL A 268 27.96 -8.96 -13.60
CA VAL A 268 27.03 -7.91 -13.18
C VAL A 268 26.00 -7.71 -14.29
N LEU A 269 24.72 -7.58 -13.93
CA LEU A 269 23.67 -7.26 -14.90
C LEU A 269 23.83 -5.81 -15.40
N ASP A 270 23.77 -5.66 -16.72
CA ASP A 270 23.64 -4.36 -17.36
C ASP A 270 22.16 -4.07 -17.66
N VAL A 271 21.49 -5.06 -18.27
CA VAL A 271 20.06 -5.03 -18.59
C VAL A 271 19.46 -6.41 -18.34
N LEU A 272 18.30 -6.46 -17.68
CA LEU A 272 17.45 -7.65 -17.57
C LEU A 272 16.18 -7.44 -18.40
N PHE A 273 15.88 -8.35 -19.31
CA PHE A 273 14.64 -8.33 -20.08
C PHE A 273 13.59 -9.17 -19.36
N ILE A 274 12.41 -8.58 -19.11
CA ILE A 274 11.32 -9.22 -18.38
C ILE A 274 10.08 -9.23 -19.27
N LYS A 275 9.50 -10.41 -19.47
CA LYS A 275 8.17 -10.55 -20.05
C LYS A 275 7.13 -10.29 -18.96
N LEU A 276 6.39 -9.18 -19.07
CA LEU A 276 5.37 -8.79 -18.09
C LEU A 276 4.25 -9.83 -18.04
N HIS A 277 3.83 -10.19 -16.83
CA HIS A 277 2.71 -11.09 -16.60
C HIS A 277 1.43 -10.29 -16.39
N ASN A 278 0.43 -10.51 -17.26
CA ASN A 278 -0.88 -9.86 -17.23
C ASN A 278 -0.79 -8.34 -16.94
N PRO A 279 0.02 -7.57 -17.69
CA PRO A 279 0.11 -6.14 -17.46
C PRO A 279 -1.28 -5.49 -17.65
N PRO A 280 -1.63 -4.45 -16.88
CA PRO A 280 -2.80 -3.63 -17.16
C PRO A 280 -2.79 -3.23 -18.63
N LYS A 281 -3.90 -3.46 -19.35
CA LYS A 281 -3.98 -3.15 -20.78
C LYS A 281 -3.79 -1.64 -20.98
N PRO A 282 -2.63 -1.18 -21.49
CA PRO A 282 -2.46 0.22 -21.79
C PRO A 282 -3.22 0.55 -23.09
N PRO A 283 -3.44 1.84 -23.39
CA PRO A 283 -4.04 2.26 -24.65
C PRO A 283 -3.22 1.85 -25.89
N SER A 284 -1.91 1.61 -25.72
CA SER A 284 -1.00 1.11 -26.76
C SER A 284 -0.32 -0.19 -26.33
N PRO A 285 -0.02 -1.13 -27.25
CA PRO A 285 0.80 -2.30 -26.95
C PRO A 285 2.16 -1.91 -26.37
N ILE A 286 2.61 -2.62 -25.32
CA ILE A 286 3.94 -2.41 -24.75
C ILE A 286 4.94 -3.15 -25.65
N GLN A 287 5.52 -2.47 -26.62
CA GLN A 287 6.49 -3.07 -27.53
C GLN A 287 7.66 -2.11 -27.77
N PHE A 288 8.87 -2.64 -27.59
CA PHE A 288 10.11 -1.94 -27.88
C PHE A 288 10.71 -2.51 -29.17
N ASP A 289 11.40 -1.66 -29.95
CA ASP A 289 12.06 -2.09 -31.17
C ASP A 289 13.04 -3.25 -30.90
N GLY A 290 12.86 -4.33 -31.66
CA GLY A 290 13.68 -5.54 -31.52
C GLY A 290 13.35 -6.44 -30.32
N LEU A 291 12.30 -6.13 -29.55
CA LEU A 291 11.81 -6.99 -28.47
C LEU A 291 10.38 -7.50 -28.76
N PRO A 292 10.03 -8.71 -28.28
CA PRO A 292 8.65 -9.17 -28.32
C PRO A 292 7.71 -8.26 -27.52
N GLU A 293 6.42 -8.36 -27.81
CA GLU A 293 5.39 -7.66 -27.05
C GLU A 293 5.47 -8.01 -25.55
N ASN A 294 5.26 -6.99 -24.71
CA ASN A 294 5.30 -7.04 -23.25
C ASN A 294 6.66 -7.44 -22.67
N VAL A 295 7.74 -7.43 -23.47
CA VAL A 295 9.11 -7.59 -22.97
C VAL A 295 9.72 -6.21 -22.75
N VAL A 296 10.06 -5.93 -21.50
CA VAL A 296 10.60 -4.62 -21.09
C VAL A 296 12.07 -4.74 -20.64
N PRO A 297 12.94 -3.79 -21.02
CA PRO A 297 14.30 -3.72 -20.51
C PRO A 297 14.34 -3.06 -19.13
N ILE A 298 14.92 -3.74 -18.15
CA ILE A 298 15.17 -3.21 -16.82
C ILE A 298 16.67 -3.01 -16.64
N THR A 299 17.08 -1.74 -16.55
CA THR A 299 18.47 -1.35 -16.35
C THR A 299 18.84 -1.35 -14.87
N ARG A 300 20.14 -1.49 -14.59
CA ARG A 300 20.68 -1.32 -13.23
C ARG A 300 20.50 0.11 -12.73
N ASN A 301 20.08 0.26 -11.47
CA ASN A 301 19.97 1.55 -10.78
C ASN A 301 21.00 1.66 -9.67
N THR A 302 21.35 2.89 -9.31
CA THR A 302 22.15 3.16 -8.10
C THR A 302 21.23 3.61 -6.97
N VAL A 303 21.24 2.88 -5.86
CA VAL A 303 20.38 3.15 -4.70
C VAL A 303 21.23 3.23 -3.43
N ARG A 304 21.03 4.29 -2.64
CA ARG A 304 21.55 4.36 -1.27
C ARG A 304 20.69 3.49 -0.36
N ILE A 305 21.29 2.52 0.31
CA ILE A 305 20.64 1.56 1.20
C ILE A 305 21.39 1.45 2.52
N GLU A 306 20.66 1.10 3.56
CA GLU A 306 21.19 0.72 4.86
C GLU A 306 21.11 -0.80 5.01
N CYS A 307 22.23 -1.44 5.31
CA CYS A 307 22.36 -2.89 5.43
C CYS A 307 22.76 -3.26 6.86
N LYS A 308 22.13 -4.30 7.41
CA LYS A 308 22.55 -4.93 8.67
C LYS A 308 23.58 -6.02 8.40
N LEU A 309 24.70 -5.96 9.10
CA LEU A 309 25.75 -6.97 9.08
C LEU A 309 25.45 -8.09 10.09
N ALA A 310 26.26 -9.15 10.08
CA ALA A 310 26.08 -10.36 10.89
C ALA A 310 26.39 -10.14 12.38
N ASP A 311 27.13 -9.07 12.70
CA ASP A 311 27.40 -8.59 14.05
C ASP A 311 26.36 -7.55 14.51
N ASP A 312 25.23 -7.45 13.80
CA ASP A 312 24.16 -6.47 13.99
C ASP A 312 24.57 -4.99 13.76
N SER A 313 25.80 -4.72 13.31
CA SER A 313 26.20 -3.38 12.92
C SER A 313 25.49 -2.94 11.63
N GLU A 314 25.23 -1.65 11.50
CA GLU A 314 24.57 -1.07 10.33
C GLU A 314 25.58 -0.31 9.47
N ILE A 315 25.50 -0.52 8.16
CA ILE A 315 26.38 0.10 7.18
C ILE A 315 25.55 0.75 6.07
N THR A 316 25.90 1.98 5.72
CA THR A 316 25.28 2.68 4.60
C THR A 316 26.13 2.52 3.34
N ILE A 317 25.52 2.01 2.28
CA ILE A 317 26.18 1.79 1.00
C ILE A 317 25.37 2.37 -0.17
N SER A 318 26.06 2.64 -1.27
CA SER A 318 25.51 2.90 -2.60
C SER A 318 25.59 1.61 -3.39
N ARG A 319 24.45 0.94 -3.60
CA ARG A 319 24.35 -0.31 -4.36
C ARG A 319 23.94 -0.06 -5.80
N GLN A 320 24.67 -0.63 -6.76
CA GLN A 320 24.27 -0.70 -8.17
C GLN A 320 23.78 -2.10 -8.51
N GLN A 321 22.50 -2.23 -8.86
CA GLN A 321 21.88 -3.51 -9.26
C GLN A 321 20.56 -3.27 -10.01
N VAL A 322 20.11 -4.26 -10.77
CA VAL A 322 18.73 -4.34 -11.28
C VAL A 322 17.77 -4.60 -10.11
N GLU A 323 16.78 -3.74 -9.92
CA GLU A 323 15.84 -3.81 -8.79
C GLU A 323 14.67 -4.76 -9.07
N VAL A 324 14.98 -6.06 -9.11
CA VAL A 324 14.00 -7.16 -9.20
C VAL A 324 14.25 -8.17 -8.09
N LEU A 325 13.24 -8.99 -7.76
CA LEU A 325 13.39 -10.14 -6.88
C LEU A 325 12.69 -11.36 -7.48
N PRO A 326 13.14 -12.59 -7.20
CA PRO A 326 12.35 -13.78 -7.49
C PRO A 326 10.96 -13.67 -6.85
N ASN A 327 9.96 -14.26 -7.51
CA ASN A 327 8.56 -14.12 -7.15
C ASN A 327 7.87 -15.48 -6.95
N PHE A 328 8.50 -16.38 -6.22
CA PHE A 328 7.86 -17.60 -5.70
C PHE A 328 7.16 -17.35 -4.37
N ALA A 329 7.47 -16.23 -3.72
CA ALA A 329 6.76 -15.73 -2.56
C ALA A 329 6.78 -14.21 -2.46
N MET A 330 5.75 -13.66 -1.83
CA MET A 330 5.64 -12.25 -1.49
C MET A 330 4.99 -12.05 -0.13
N THR A 331 5.13 -10.86 0.44
CA THR A 331 4.41 -10.54 1.68
C THR A 331 2.94 -10.24 1.43
N ASP A 332 2.10 -10.44 2.43
CA ASP A 332 0.69 -9.99 2.47
C ASP A 332 0.52 -8.50 2.13
N PHE A 333 1.41 -7.63 2.60
CA PHE A 333 1.43 -6.21 2.19
C PHE A 333 1.67 -6.04 0.69
N ALA A 334 2.55 -6.85 0.09
CA ALA A 334 2.85 -6.78 -1.34
C ALA A 334 1.74 -7.39 -2.22
N SER A 335 0.89 -8.25 -1.64
CA SER A 335 -0.26 -8.85 -2.32
C SER A 335 -1.52 -7.97 -2.27
N GLN A 336 -1.55 -6.94 -1.43
CA GLN A 336 -2.71 -6.06 -1.32
C GLN A 336 -3.06 -5.40 -2.68
N GLY A 337 -4.34 -5.47 -3.07
CA GLY A 337 -4.84 -4.93 -4.33
C GLY A 337 -4.66 -5.85 -5.55
N LYS A 338 -3.98 -7.00 -5.41
CA LYS A 338 -3.86 -7.98 -6.50
C LYS A 338 -5.07 -8.92 -6.56
N THR A 339 -5.45 -9.35 -7.75
CA THR A 339 -6.35 -10.49 -7.96
C THR A 339 -5.51 -11.67 -8.43
N ARG A 340 -5.83 -12.87 -7.95
CA ARG A 340 -5.13 -14.12 -8.26
C ARG A 340 -6.10 -15.14 -8.85
N ASP A 341 -5.71 -15.74 -9.96
CA ASP A 341 -6.40 -16.90 -10.52
C ASP A 341 -6.20 -18.12 -9.62
N TRP A 342 -4.98 -18.27 -9.08
CA TRP A 342 -4.63 -19.30 -8.10
C TRP A 342 -3.97 -18.62 -6.90
N ASN A 343 -4.42 -18.95 -5.70
CA ASN A 343 -4.04 -18.27 -4.48
C ASN A 343 -3.46 -19.23 -3.47
N VAL A 344 -2.15 -19.16 -3.27
CA VAL A 344 -1.44 -19.96 -2.26
C VAL A 344 -1.05 -19.06 -1.10
N VAL A 345 -1.47 -19.42 0.10
CA VAL A 345 -1.23 -18.62 1.30
C VAL A 345 -0.65 -19.45 2.43
N ASP A 346 0.27 -18.86 3.18
CA ASP A 346 0.66 -19.33 4.50
C ASP A 346 0.33 -18.22 5.51
N ILE A 347 -0.77 -18.45 6.21
CA ILE A 347 -1.37 -17.54 7.19
C ILE A 347 -1.12 -18.00 8.62
N ASN A 348 -0.25 -18.99 8.84
CA ASN A 348 0.06 -19.48 10.19
C ASN A 348 0.64 -18.38 11.09
N ASN A 349 1.49 -17.53 10.48
CA ASN A 349 2.18 -16.43 11.14
C ASN A 349 1.46 -15.07 11.04
N SER A 350 0.22 -15.05 10.52
CA SER A 350 -0.55 -13.81 10.40
C SER A 350 -0.81 -13.19 11.77
N LYS A 351 -0.63 -11.87 11.86
CA LYS A 351 -0.71 -11.14 13.14
C LYS A 351 -2.14 -10.84 13.58
N ASP A 352 -3.05 -10.66 12.62
CA ASP A 352 -4.45 -10.32 12.87
C ASP A 352 -5.37 -10.87 11.76
N PHE A 353 -6.68 -10.69 11.94
CA PHE A 353 -7.68 -11.09 10.95
C PHE A 353 -7.53 -10.33 9.62
N ARG A 354 -6.99 -9.10 9.63
CA ARG A 354 -6.85 -8.27 8.42
C ARG A 354 -5.79 -8.82 7.50
N ALA A 355 -4.68 -9.33 8.06
CA ALA A 355 -3.66 -10.03 7.30
C ALA A 355 -4.22 -11.30 6.65
N ILE A 356 -5.00 -12.09 7.41
CA ILE A 356 -5.65 -13.30 6.89
C ILE A 356 -6.67 -12.96 5.81
N TYR A 357 -7.54 -11.97 6.07
CA TYR A 357 -8.54 -11.48 5.12
C TYR A 357 -7.89 -10.96 3.84
N THR A 358 -6.82 -10.17 3.96
CA THR A 358 -6.09 -9.61 2.82
C THR A 358 -5.49 -10.72 1.97
N ALA A 359 -4.89 -11.75 2.59
CA ALA A 359 -4.30 -12.88 1.87
C ALA A 359 -5.35 -13.76 1.17
N LEU A 360 -6.43 -14.12 1.86
CA LEU A 360 -7.46 -15.01 1.32
C LEU A 360 -8.32 -14.32 0.26
N SER A 361 -8.70 -13.06 0.46
CA SER A 361 -9.61 -12.35 -0.45
C SER A 361 -9.04 -12.05 -1.85
N ARG A 362 -7.80 -12.46 -2.16
CA ARG A 362 -7.19 -12.29 -3.50
C ARG A 362 -7.68 -13.33 -4.52
N SER A 363 -8.17 -14.48 -4.08
CA SER A 363 -8.72 -15.52 -4.96
C SER A 363 -10.15 -15.22 -5.39
N ALA A 364 -10.55 -15.63 -6.59
CA ALA A 364 -11.95 -15.59 -7.02
C ALA A 364 -12.78 -16.77 -6.51
N CYS A 365 -12.14 -17.92 -6.21
CA CYS A 365 -12.86 -19.17 -5.94
C CYS A 365 -12.22 -19.99 -4.81
N ALA A 366 -13.02 -20.79 -4.12
CA ALA A 366 -12.58 -21.68 -3.05
C ALA A 366 -11.62 -22.77 -3.56
N ASN A 367 -11.90 -23.37 -4.72
CA ASN A 367 -11.09 -24.45 -5.29
C ASN A 367 -9.71 -23.97 -5.78
N GLN A 368 -9.59 -22.69 -6.09
CA GLN A 368 -8.33 -22.05 -6.50
C GLN A 368 -7.53 -21.53 -5.31
N THR A 369 -7.97 -21.81 -4.08
CA THR A 369 -7.34 -21.33 -2.85
C THR A 369 -6.72 -22.48 -2.09
N LEU A 370 -5.43 -22.37 -1.78
CA LEU A 370 -4.66 -23.35 -1.02
C LEU A 370 -4.02 -22.69 0.19
N ILE A 371 -4.30 -23.23 1.38
CA ILE A 371 -3.67 -22.81 2.64
C ILE A 371 -2.58 -23.82 2.98
N LEU A 372 -1.32 -23.39 3.13
CA LEU A 372 -0.21 -24.35 3.28
C LEU A 372 -0.18 -25.05 4.63
N GLN A 373 -0.57 -24.36 5.70
CA GLN A 373 -0.44 -24.83 7.08
C GLN A 373 -1.68 -24.47 7.89
N GLY A 374 -1.84 -25.12 9.04
CA GLY A 374 -2.86 -24.73 10.02
C GLY A 374 -2.70 -23.27 10.45
N PHE A 375 -3.77 -22.65 10.94
CA PHE A 375 -3.77 -21.25 11.37
C PHE A 375 -4.62 -21.05 12.63
N ASN A 376 -4.36 -19.96 13.35
CA ASN A 376 -5.04 -19.66 14.60
C ASN A 376 -6.44 -19.06 14.35
N THR A 377 -7.49 -19.85 14.58
CA THR A 377 -8.88 -19.43 14.40
C THR A 377 -9.34 -18.36 15.39
N SER A 378 -8.69 -18.22 16.55
CA SER A 378 -9.05 -17.15 17.52
C SER A 378 -8.78 -15.74 17.00
N LEU A 379 -7.95 -15.61 15.96
CA LEU A 379 -7.75 -14.34 15.26
C LEU A 379 -9.00 -13.95 14.47
N LEU A 380 -9.82 -14.91 14.03
CA LEU A 380 -10.98 -14.70 13.14
C LEU A 380 -12.32 -14.58 13.89
N THR A 381 -12.33 -14.87 15.18
CA THR A 381 -13.54 -14.92 16.02
C THR A 381 -13.43 -14.00 17.24
N GLY A 382 -14.56 -13.73 17.91
CA GLY A 382 -14.62 -12.91 19.12
C GLY A 382 -14.95 -11.43 18.89
N GLY A 383 -15.29 -11.06 17.66
CA GLY A 383 -15.80 -9.74 17.30
C GLY A 383 -14.75 -8.62 17.30
N LEU A 384 -15.15 -7.48 16.74
CA LEU A 384 -14.34 -6.27 16.77
C LEU A 384 -14.38 -5.64 18.15
N ARG A 385 -13.21 -5.21 18.63
CA ARG A 385 -13.09 -4.45 19.88
C ARG A 385 -13.37 -2.97 19.61
N ASN A 386 -13.93 -2.27 20.59
CA ASN A 386 -14.08 -0.79 20.56
C ASN A 386 -12.73 -0.06 20.69
N LYS A 387 -11.67 -0.76 21.11
CA LYS A 387 -10.32 -0.18 21.27
C LYS A 387 -9.67 0.07 19.90
N GLY A 388 -9.14 1.28 19.69
CA GLY A 388 -8.38 1.65 18.48
C GLY A 388 -9.20 2.27 17.35
N GLY A 389 -10.51 2.46 17.53
CA GLY A 389 -11.38 3.23 16.62
C GLY A 389 -11.83 2.52 15.34
N TYR A 390 -11.27 1.36 14.99
CA TYR A 390 -11.65 0.62 13.79
C TYR A 390 -13.15 0.25 13.72
N ARG A 391 -13.72 -0.30 14.81
CA ARG A 391 -15.15 -0.65 14.87
C ARG A 391 -16.05 0.58 14.69
N GLN A 392 -15.63 1.69 15.31
CA GLN A 392 -16.36 2.96 15.23
C GLN A 392 -16.34 3.51 13.81
N GLU A 393 -15.18 3.52 13.16
CA GLU A 393 -15.05 3.95 11.77
C GLU A 393 -16.01 3.19 10.85
N LEU A 394 -16.10 1.86 10.98
CA LEU A 394 -17.03 1.09 10.15
C LEU A 394 -18.48 1.51 10.39
N ARG A 395 -18.89 1.70 11.64
CA ARG A 395 -20.26 2.15 11.98
C ARG A 395 -20.57 3.55 11.43
N GLU A 396 -19.61 4.48 11.55
CA GLU A 396 -19.77 5.83 11.03
C GLU A 396 -19.87 5.85 9.51
N LEU A 397 -19.06 5.05 8.80
CA LEU A 397 -19.14 4.93 7.35
C LEU A 397 -20.49 4.37 6.88
N GLU A 398 -21.10 3.42 7.62
CA GLU A 398 -22.45 2.92 7.35
C GLU A 398 -23.52 4.01 7.47
N ILE A 399 -23.42 4.88 8.49
CA ILE A 399 -24.33 6.02 8.63
C ILE A 399 -24.13 7.02 7.48
N LEU A 400 -22.89 7.36 7.15
CA LEU A 400 -22.59 8.31 6.07
C LEU A 400 -23.04 7.80 4.71
N ASP A 401 -22.95 6.48 4.45
CA ASP A 401 -23.48 5.82 3.26
C ASP A 401 -25.01 6.01 3.16
N GLU A 402 -25.73 5.78 4.25
CA GLU A 402 -27.18 5.96 4.31
C GLU A 402 -27.60 7.44 4.14
N ILE A 403 -26.89 8.36 4.78
CA ILE A 403 -27.09 9.81 4.59
C ILE A 403 -26.88 10.18 3.12
N THR A 404 -25.82 9.67 2.51
CA THR A 404 -25.50 9.92 1.10
C THR A 404 -26.59 9.37 0.18
N ARG A 405 -27.09 8.16 0.43
CA ARG A 405 -28.21 7.54 -0.31
C ARG A 405 -29.50 8.36 -0.20
N LEU A 406 -29.86 8.79 1.01
CA LEU A 406 -31.05 9.60 1.25
C LEU A 406 -30.93 10.98 0.60
N LYS A 407 -29.75 11.59 0.63
CA LYS A 407 -29.48 12.86 -0.05
C LYS A 407 -29.63 12.70 -1.57
N TYR A 408 -29.04 11.66 -2.15
CA TYR A 408 -29.12 11.37 -3.58
C TYR A 408 -30.57 11.13 -4.05
N SER A 409 -31.37 10.44 -3.24
CA SER A 409 -32.79 10.19 -3.51
C SER A 409 -33.73 11.32 -3.12
N SER A 410 -33.21 12.48 -2.69
CA SER A 410 -34.00 13.63 -2.21
C SER A 410 -34.95 13.29 -1.04
N GLN A 411 -34.58 12.33 -0.20
CA GLN A 411 -35.33 11.87 0.97
C GLN A 411 -34.74 12.35 2.31
N LEU A 412 -33.58 13.02 2.27
CA LEU A 412 -32.94 13.58 3.46
C LEU A 412 -33.58 14.94 3.80
N PRO A 413 -34.10 15.14 5.03
CA PRO A 413 -34.65 16.43 5.44
C PRO A 413 -33.60 17.54 5.43
N VAL A 414 -34.05 18.76 5.14
CA VAL A 414 -33.19 19.97 5.13
C VAL A 414 -32.61 20.28 6.51
N SER A 415 -33.20 19.77 7.59
CA SER A 415 -32.69 19.93 8.96
C SER A 415 -31.46 19.07 9.26
N VAL A 416 -31.17 18.04 8.46
CA VAL A 416 -29.97 17.22 8.62
C VAL A 416 -28.80 17.89 7.92
N VAL A 417 -28.00 18.61 8.70
CA VAL A 417 -26.86 19.40 8.23
C VAL A 417 -25.60 19.12 9.04
N GLY A 418 -24.45 19.37 8.43
CA GLY A 418 -23.15 19.27 9.07
C GLY A 418 -22.04 19.53 8.06
N ASP A 419 -21.09 20.37 8.43
CA ASP A 419 -19.87 20.64 7.66
C ASP A 419 -18.79 19.58 7.89
N ARG A 420 -18.93 18.80 8.97
CA ARG A 420 -18.03 17.70 9.35
C ARG A 420 -18.79 16.42 9.62
N ARG A 421 -18.05 15.30 9.57
CA ARG A 421 -18.57 13.96 9.88
C ARG A 421 -19.37 13.92 11.18
N SER A 422 -18.79 14.35 12.31
CA SER A 422 -19.46 14.28 13.61
C SER A 422 -20.77 15.07 13.65
N SER A 423 -20.75 16.32 13.17
CA SER A 423 -21.91 17.21 13.16
C SER A 423 -23.04 16.66 12.29
N LEU A 424 -22.69 16.09 11.14
CA LEU A 424 -23.65 15.49 10.20
C LEU A 424 -24.24 14.19 10.75
N ILE A 425 -23.41 13.32 11.33
CA ILE A 425 -23.88 12.09 11.98
C ILE A 425 -24.79 12.44 13.17
N LYS A 426 -24.42 13.44 13.97
CA LYS A 426 -25.21 13.88 15.11
C LYS A 426 -26.57 14.44 14.69
N SER A 427 -26.62 15.33 13.69
CA SER A 427 -27.90 15.88 13.21
C SER A 427 -28.79 14.79 12.59
N PHE A 428 -28.21 13.84 11.86
CA PHE A 428 -28.93 12.69 11.33
C PHE A 428 -29.51 11.80 12.44
N ARG A 429 -28.72 11.51 13.48
CA ARG A 429 -29.17 10.72 14.64
C ARG A 429 -30.25 11.43 15.46
N ASN A 430 -30.20 12.75 15.57
CA ASN A 430 -31.26 13.53 16.21
C ASN A 430 -32.60 13.41 15.45
N TRP A 431 -32.54 13.28 14.12
CA TRP A 431 -33.73 13.10 13.29
C TRP A 431 -34.25 11.65 13.26
N LYS A 432 -33.38 10.67 12.96
CA LYS A 432 -33.76 9.25 12.85
C LYS A 432 -33.93 8.53 14.19
N GLY A 433 -33.28 9.03 15.23
CA GLY A 433 -33.15 8.37 16.52
C GLY A 433 -31.77 7.73 16.73
N PRO A 434 -31.28 7.66 17.99
CA PRO A 434 -29.92 7.21 18.30
C PRO A 434 -29.69 5.72 18.05
N ASN A 435 -30.75 4.92 18.00
CA ASN A 435 -30.74 3.47 17.80
C ASN A 435 -31.06 3.05 16.35
N PHE A 436 -31.20 4.00 15.42
CA PHE A 436 -31.42 3.67 14.02
C PHE A 436 -30.18 2.98 13.44
N VAL A 437 -30.39 1.81 12.82
CA VAL A 437 -29.36 1.02 12.14
C VAL A 437 -29.80 0.81 10.69
N PRO A 438 -29.01 1.23 9.68
CA PRO A 438 -29.30 0.95 8.28
C PRO A 438 -29.43 -0.56 8.02
N SER A 439 -30.30 -0.97 7.08
CA SER A 439 -30.63 -2.38 6.85
C SER A 439 -29.45 -3.26 6.41
N ASN A 440 -28.42 -2.67 5.81
CA ASN A 440 -27.25 -3.38 5.26
C ASN A 440 -26.09 -3.51 6.27
N VAL A 441 -26.25 -3.04 7.50
CA VAL A 441 -25.20 -3.12 8.53
C VAL A 441 -25.05 -4.56 9.01
N HIS A 442 -23.82 -5.07 8.93
CA HIS A 442 -23.47 -6.40 9.41
C HIS A 442 -23.74 -6.54 10.92
N GLU A 443 -24.35 -7.65 11.34
CA GLU A 443 -24.83 -7.90 12.71
C GLU A 443 -23.77 -7.62 13.79
N SER A 444 -22.52 -8.01 13.54
CA SER A 444 -21.40 -7.84 14.47
C SER A 444 -21.04 -6.38 14.82
N ILE A 445 -21.51 -5.41 14.03
CA ILE A 445 -21.27 -3.99 14.27
C ILE A 445 -22.55 -3.17 14.41
N GLN A 446 -23.72 -3.80 14.47
CA GLN A 446 -24.96 -3.09 14.82
C GLN A 446 -24.87 -2.51 16.22
N TRP A 447 -25.64 -1.44 16.49
CA TRP A 447 -25.70 -0.76 17.78
C TRP A 447 -27.15 -0.70 18.29
N ASN A 448 -27.30 -0.61 19.60
CA ASN A 448 -28.59 -0.52 20.29
C ASN A 448 -28.39 0.14 21.66
N GLU A 449 -29.41 0.14 22.53
CA GLU A 449 -29.32 0.77 23.85
C GLU A 449 -28.24 0.16 24.76
N ALA A 450 -27.98 -1.15 24.64
CA ALA A 450 -26.97 -1.84 25.44
C ALA A 450 -25.54 -1.69 24.90
N ASP A 451 -25.39 -1.45 23.60
CA ASP A 451 -24.10 -1.14 22.94
C ASP A 451 -24.30 0.02 21.96
N PRO A 452 -24.43 1.27 22.47
CA PRO A 452 -24.77 2.42 21.66
C PRO A 452 -23.62 2.82 20.75
N LEU A 453 -23.95 3.55 19.67
CA LEU A 453 -22.95 4.25 18.87
C LEU A 453 -22.40 5.44 19.68
N PRO A 454 -21.12 5.45 20.07
CA PRO A 454 -20.48 6.59 20.71
C PRO A 454 -20.51 7.83 19.83
N ASP A 455 -20.53 8.99 20.47
CA ASP A 455 -20.34 10.25 19.75
C ASP A 455 -18.92 10.35 19.20
N THR A 456 -18.80 10.79 17.96
CA THR A 456 -17.52 10.99 17.28
C THR A 456 -16.72 12.08 18.01
N LEU A 457 -15.52 11.73 18.47
CA LEU A 457 -14.58 12.70 19.04
C LEU A 457 -14.06 13.60 17.92
N GLU A 458 -14.23 14.92 18.09
CA GLU A 458 -13.70 15.89 17.16
C GLU A 458 -12.22 16.16 17.41
N PRO A 459 -11.35 16.04 16.39
CA PRO A 459 -10.00 16.56 16.48
C PRO A 459 -10.06 18.07 16.69
N ALA A 460 -9.37 18.56 17.73
CA ALA A 460 -9.42 19.96 18.15
C ALA A 460 -8.75 20.94 17.15
N GLU A 461 -7.96 20.43 16.20
CA GLU A 461 -7.12 21.25 15.32
C GLU A 461 -7.81 21.59 13.99
N THR A 462 -7.61 22.82 13.53
CA THR A 462 -8.01 23.26 12.18
C THR A 462 -6.88 23.03 11.18
N TRP A 463 -7.25 22.74 9.92
CA TRP A 463 -6.28 22.61 8.82
C TRP A 463 -5.40 23.85 8.67
N HIS A 464 -4.08 23.65 8.67
CA HIS A 464 -3.07 24.63 8.30
C HIS A 464 -1.77 23.93 7.90
N ILE A 465 -0.89 24.62 7.17
CA ILE A 465 0.46 24.12 6.87
C ILE A 465 1.35 24.45 8.08
N ILE A 466 1.96 23.42 8.67
CA ILE A 466 2.91 23.60 9.77
C ILE A 466 4.20 24.21 9.22
N GLU A 467 4.52 25.42 9.67
CA GLU A 467 5.76 26.11 9.32
C GLU A 467 6.97 25.35 9.87
N ASP A 468 8.10 25.39 9.14
CA ASP A 468 9.37 24.98 9.72
C ASP A 468 9.84 26.11 10.64
N ASP A 469 10.24 25.81 11.87
CA ASP A 469 11.01 26.74 12.72
C ASP A 469 12.24 27.21 11.94
N LYS A 470 12.10 28.35 11.30
CA LYS A 470 13.16 29.13 10.71
C LYS A 470 12.97 30.52 11.27
N SER A 471 13.92 30.92 12.11
CA SER A 471 14.10 32.29 12.56
C SER A 471 13.83 33.29 11.40
N PRO A 472 13.20 34.44 11.69
CA PRO A 472 12.63 35.30 10.68
C PRO A 472 13.73 35.91 9.80
N GLN A 473 14.03 35.27 8.66
CA GLN A 473 14.80 35.88 7.59
C GLN A 473 13.83 36.50 6.60
N LYS A 474 13.86 37.84 6.58
CA LYS A 474 13.15 38.74 5.66
C LYS A 474 12.96 38.12 4.27
N GLN A 475 11.71 37.87 3.89
CA GLN A 475 11.33 37.49 2.53
C GLN A 475 11.78 38.59 1.56
N LYS A 476 12.83 38.32 0.77
CA LYS A 476 13.03 38.99 -0.52
C LYS A 476 12.42 38.09 -1.58
N GLY A 477 11.34 38.57 -2.20
CA GLY A 477 10.63 37.87 -3.26
C GLY A 477 11.59 37.46 -4.39
N ARG A 478 11.63 36.16 -4.67
CA ARG A 478 12.34 35.62 -5.82
C ARG A 478 11.30 35.02 -6.75
N GLN A 479 10.92 35.77 -7.78
CA GLN A 479 10.13 35.25 -8.90
C GLN A 479 10.90 34.07 -9.53
N ILE A 480 10.33 32.88 -9.45
CA ILE A 480 10.80 31.72 -10.19
C ILE A 480 10.19 31.84 -11.59
N LYS A 481 10.94 32.37 -12.54
CA LYS A 481 10.64 32.20 -13.98
C LYS A 481 10.89 30.72 -14.32
N GLY A 482 9.83 29.93 -14.36
CA GLY A 482 9.87 28.58 -14.91
C GLY A 482 9.99 28.66 -16.43
N ASN A 483 11.04 28.06 -16.98
CA ASN A 483 11.14 27.76 -18.42
C ASN A 483 10.18 26.63 -18.75
N PHE A 484 8.89 26.96 -18.84
CA PHE A 484 7.88 26.08 -19.43
C PHE A 484 7.86 26.37 -20.93
N LYS A 485 8.24 25.40 -21.75
CA LYS A 485 7.98 25.42 -23.21
C LYS A 485 6.71 24.59 -23.46
N PRO A 486 5.57 25.20 -23.76
CA PRO A 486 4.37 24.46 -24.13
C PRO A 486 4.60 23.64 -25.41
N ALA A 487 3.97 22.48 -25.50
CA ALA A 487 3.97 21.65 -26.69
C ALA A 487 3.23 22.36 -27.84
N GLN A 488 3.77 22.32 -29.05
CA GLN A 488 3.13 22.89 -30.24
C GLN A 488 1.79 22.18 -30.50
N GLY A 489 0.69 22.94 -30.41
CA GLY A 489 -0.66 22.47 -30.74
C GLY A 489 -1.75 22.83 -29.72
N ALA A 490 -1.41 23.31 -28.51
CA ALA A 490 -2.40 23.80 -27.56
C ALA A 490 -2.69 25.29 -27.80
N ALA A 491 -3.80 25.60 -28.47
CA ALA A 491 -4.32 26.97 -28.53
C ALA A 491 -4.92 27.33 -27.16
N GLU A 492 -4.38 28.36 -26.51
CA GLU A 492 -4.95 28.96 -25.30
C GLU A 492 -6.26 29.66 -25.66
N GLN A 493 -7.38 29.23 -25.08
CA GLN A 493 -8.57 30.08 -24.96
C GLN A 493 -8.52 30.83 -23.63
N PRO A 494 -8.53 32.17 -23.62
CA PRO A 494 -8.55 32.93 -22.38
C PRO A 494 -9.95 32.86 -21.73
N LEU A 495 -10.02 32.27 -20.54
CA LEU A 495 -11.15 32.43 -19.63
C LEU A 495 -11.18 33.87 -19.13
N GLN A 496 -12.06 34.70 -19.71
CA GLN A 496 -12.39 36.01 -19.16
C GLN A 496 -13.27 35.83 -17.91
N SER A 497 -12.72 36.17 -16.74
CA SER A 497 -13.46 36.30 -15.49
C SER A 497 -14.08 37.69 -15.39
N THR A 498 -15.40 37.78 -15.58
CA THR A 498 -16.17 38.98 -15.22
C THR A 498 -17.24 38.63 -14.20
N LEU A 499 -16.87 38.70 -12.93
CA LEU A 499 -17.82 38.94 -11.84
C LEU A 499 -17.30 40.13 -11.03
N LYS A 500 -17.68 41.34 -11.46
CA LYS A 500 -17.61 42.54 -10.62
C LYS A 500 -18.83 42.52 -9.69
N ARG A 501 -18.55 42.49 -8.38
CA ARG A 501 -19.51 42.88 -7.34
C ARG A 501 -19.98 44.32 -7.59
N LYS A 502 -21.28 44.56 -7.48
CA LYS A 502 -21.84 45.87 -7.14
C LYS A 502 -22.78 45.69 -5.96
N ASP A 503 -22.37 46.25 -4.83
CA ASP A 503 -23.27 46.68 -3.75
C ASP A 503 -23.95 47.99 -4.16
N SER A 504 -25.13 48.21 -3.56
CA SER A 504 -25.82 49.47 -3.21
C SER A 504 -27.23 49.65 -3.79
N SER A 505 -28.23 49.37 -2.94
CA SER A 505 -29.35 50.27 -2.56
C SER A 505 -29.87 51.32 -3.55
N GLN A 506 -31.17 51.27 -3.89
CA GLN A 506 -32.20 52.30 -3.60
C GLN A 506 -33.54 52.01 -4.31
N GLU A 507 -34.62 52.11 -3.52
CA GLU A 507 -35.99 52.60 -3.83
C GLU A 507 -36.50 52.57 -5.28
N THR A 508 -37.53 51.77 -5.55
CA THR A 508 -38.96 52.22 -5.59
C THR A 508 -39.90 51.03 -5.55
#